data_AF-A0A4Y8KZR3-F1
#
_entry.id   AF-A0A4Y8KZR3-F1
#
_cell.length_a   1.000
_cell.length_b   1.000
_cell.length_c   1.000
_cell.angle_alpha   90.00
_cell.angle_beta   90.00
_cell.angle_gamma   90.00
#
_symmetry.space_group_name_H-M   'P 1'
#
loop_
_entity.id
_entity.type
_entity.pdbx_description
1 polymer ?
#
loop_
_entity_poly.entity_id
_entity_poly.type
_entity_poly.pdbx_seq_one_letter_code
_entity_poly.pdbx_strand_id
1 'polypeptide(L)'
;MNISEMDLKLMIILQEWDPFDKGEEGYDHEIAEVIQSVHELHHPTDLARHIQAIYESAFGQWIPLQDCTKVSYKLLAVKMDAVYEE
;
A
#
# COMPACT_ATOMS: atom_id res chain seq x y z
N MET A 1 -8.22 -8.14 14.09
CA MET A 1 -8.58 -7.04 13.19
C MET A 1 -9.83 -7.48 12.44
N ASN A 2 -10.92 -6.71 12.48
CA ASN A 2 -12.01 -6.93 11.52
C ASN A 2 -11.47 -6.45 10.17
N ILE A 3 -11.19 -7.38 9.26
CA ILE A 3 -10.68 -7.05 7.93
C ILE A 3 -11.89 -6.58 7.12
N SER A 4 -11.87 -5.34 6.66
CA SER A 4 -12.91 -4.83 5.75
C SER A 4 -12.70 -5.37 4.33
N GLU A 5 -13.74 -5.34 3.50
CA GLU A 5 -13.59 -5.68 2.08
C GLU A 5 -12.56 -4.79 1.38
N MET A 6 -12.48 -3.52 1.81
CA MET A 6 -11.44 -2.60 1.36
C MET A 6 -10.04 -3.10 1.73
N ASP A 7 -9.80 -3.50 2.97
CA ASP A 7 -8.47 -3.97 3.41
C ASP A 7 -8.02 -5.23 2.63
N LEU A 8 -8.95 -6.13 2.29
CA LEU A 8 -8.66 -7.28 1.42
C LEU A 8 -8.22 -6.84 0.02
N LYS A 9 -8.94 -5.88 -0.60
CA LYS A 9 -8.59 -5.34 -1.91
C LYS A 9 -7.22 -4.63 -1.88
N LEU A 10 -6.93 -3.87 -0.82
CA LEU A 10 -5.64 -3.20 -0.63
C LEU A 10 -4.50 -4.21 -0.48
N MET A 11 -4.72 -5.27 0.31
CA MET A 11 -3.74 -6.36 0.50
C MET A 11 -3.39 -7.03 -0.83
N ILE A 12 -4.39 -7.40 -1.64
CA ILE A 12 -4.18 -8.03 -2.96
C ILE A 12 -3.33 -7.14 -3.86
N ILE A 13 -3.65 -5.84 -3.96
CA ILE A 13 -2.89 -4.89 -4.79
C ILE A 13 -1.42 -4.82 -4.36
N LEU A 14 -1.15 -4.85 -3.06
CA LEU A 14 0.21 -4.76 -2.52
C LEU A 14 1.00 -6.06 -2.67
N GLN A 15 0.33 -7.21 -2.54
CA GLN A 15 0.94 -8.52 -2.82
C GLN A 15 1.32 -8.65 -4.30
N GLU A 16 0.45 -8.22 -5.22
CA GLU A 16 0.72 -8.22 -6.66
C GLU A 16 1.78 -7.19 -7.08
N TRP A 17 2.01 -6.15 -6.28
CA TRP A 17 2.99 -5.11 -6.63
C TRP A 17 4.43 -5.63 -6.57
N ASP A 18 4.72 -6.54 -5.63
CA ASP A 18 5.98 -7.27 -5.44
C ASP A 18 7.24 -6.56 -6.00
N PRO A 19 7.65 -5.41 -5.43
CA PRO A 19 8.72 -4.59 -6.02
C PRO A 19 10.10 -5.24 -5.98
N PHE A 20 10.29 -6.28 -5.16
CA PHE A 20 11.58 -6.94 -4.93
C PHE A 20 11.58 -8.44 -5.25
N ASP A 21 10.55 -8.96 -5.92
CA ASP A 21 10.42 -10.38 -6.31
C ASP A 21 10.63 -11.32 -5.10
N LYS A 22 9.91 -11.03 -4.02
CA LYS A 22 9.93 -11.82 -2.77
C LYS A 22 8.76 -12.79 -2.69
N GLY A 23 7.79 -12.67 -3.59
CA GLY A 23 6.54 -13.41 -3.55
C GLY A 23 5.51 -12.80 -2.59
N GLU A 24 4.27 -13.26 -2.71
CA GLU A 24 3.08 -12.69 -2.04
C GLU A 24 3.13 -12.72 -0.50
N GLU A 25 3.92 -13.63 0.09
CA GLU A 25 4.10 -13.77 1.55
C GLU A 25 5.31 -12.98 2.08
N GLY A 26 6.03 -12.29 1.21
CA GLY A 26 7.28 -11.59 1.56
C GLY A 26 7.11 -10.24 2.26
N TYR A 27 5.86 -9.74 2.38
CA TYR A 27 5.56 -8.35 2.72
C TYR A 27 4.47 -8.17 3.79
N ASP A 28 4.07 -9.22 4.50
CA ASP A 28 2.90 -9.18 5.39
C ASP A 28 2.94 -8.03 6.41
N HIS A 29 4.12 -7.72 6.95
CA HIS A 29 4.30 -6.64 7.91
C HIS A 29 4.17 -5.26 7.23
N GLU A 30 4.89 -5.06 6.13
CA GLU A 30 4.91 -3.81 5.38
C GLU A 30 3.54 -3.49 4.78
N ILE A 31 2.82 -4.52 4.30
CA ILE A 31 1.46 -4.40 3.80
C ILE A 31 0.51 -3.90 4.90
N ALA A 32 0.61 -4.45 6.11
CA ALA A 32 -0.23 -4.02 7.22
C ALA A 32 0.04 -2.54 7.57
N GLU A 33 1.30 -2.10 7.56
CA GLU A 33 1.67 -0.70 7.79
C GLU A 33 1.18 0.23 6.67
N VAL A 34 1.24 -0.21 5.41
CA VAL A 34 0.73 0.56 4.28
C VAL A 34 -0.79 0.67 4.32
N ILE A 35 -1.52 -0.40 4.66
CA ILE A 35 -2.98 -0.37 4.82
C ILE A 35 -3.36 0.65 5.90
N GLN A 36 -2.69 0.64 7.05
CA GLN A 36 -2.91 1.64 8.10
C GLN A 36 -2.67 3.07 7.57
N SER A 37 -1.59 3.27 6.80
CA SER A 37 -1.29 4.56 6.17
C SER A 37 -2.36 4.98 5.15
N VAL A 38 -2.98 4.05 4.43
CA VAL A 38 -4.09 4.33 3.50
C VAL A 38 -5.31 4.85 4.25
N HIS A 39 -5.63 4.32 5.43
CA HIS A 39 -6.74 4.83 6.25
C HIS A 39 -6.53 6.28 6.68
N GLU A 40 -5.30 6.66 7.03
CA GLU A 40 -4.95 7.99 7.55
C GLU A 40 -4.69 9.04 6.47
N LEU A 41 -4.15 8.62 5.32
CA LEU A 41 -3.72 9.53 4.26
C LEU A 41 -4.74 9.62 3.13
N HIS A 42 -4.76 10.77 2.46
CA HIS A 42 -5.68 11.06 1.35
C HIS A 42 -4.96 11.57 0.09
N HIS A 43 -3.68 11.90 0.20
CA HIS A 43 -2.90 12.43 -0.91
C HIS A 43 -1.89 11.38 -1.41
N PRO A 44 -1.86 11.07 -2.73
CA PRO A 44 -1.06 9.99 -3.28
C PRO A 44 0.44 10.19 -3.07
N THR A 45 0.94 11.43 -3.10
CA THR A 45 2.36 11.69 -2.87
C THR A 45 2.76 11.48 -1.41
N ASP A 46 1.85 11.72 -0.46
CA ASP A 46 2.16 11.56 0.97
C ASP A 46 2.16 10.06 1.33
N LEU A 47 1.22 9.31 0.76
CA LEU A 47 1.20 7.86 0.83
C LEU A 47 2.44 7.24 0.17
N ALA A 48 2.84 7.74 -1.00
CA ALA A 48 4.01 7.24 -1.71
C ALA A 48 5.31 7.37 -0.90
N ARG A 49 5.48 8.48 -0.17
CA ARG A 49 6.63 8.66 0.72
C ARG A 49 6.61 7.69 1.89
N HIS A 50 5.44 7.40 2.46
CA HIS A 50 5.32 6.40 3.52
C HIS A 50 5.63 5.00 3.00
N ILE A 51 5.06 4.59 1.87
CA ILE A 51 5.35 3.30 1.23
C ILE A 51 6.85 3.16 0.96
N GLN A 52 7.48 4.20 0.40
CA GLN A 52 8.92 4.20 0.16
C GLN A 52 9.72 3.98 1.45
N ALA A 53 9.40 4.72 2.51
CA ALA A 53 10.10 4.63 3.79
C ALA A 53 9.91 3.26 4.48
N ILE A 54 8.70 2.70 4.43
CA ILE A 54 8.39 1.37 4.99
C ILE A 54 9.24 0.31 4.30
N TYR A 55 9.21 0.24 2.97
CA TYR A 55 9.94 -0.77 2.20
C TYR A 55 11.47 -0.55 2.27
N GLU A 56 11.93 0.71 2.29
CA GLU A 56 13.36 1.01 2.48
C GLU A 56 13.85 0.56 3.86
N SER A 57 13.06 0.81 4.91
CA SER A 57 13.39 0.40 6.27
C SER A 57 13.41 -1.12 6.43
N ALA A 58 12.45 -1.81 5.80
CA ALA A 58 12.33 -3.26 5.89
C ALA A 58 13.41 -4.02 5.10
N PHE A 59 13.70 -3.57 3.87
CA PHE A 59 14.55 -4.31 2.94
C PHE A 59 15.91 -3.68 2.68
N GLY A 60 16.14 -2.45 3.15
CA GLY A 60 17.36 -1.68 2.85
C GLY A 60 17.51 -1.35 1.35
N GLN A 61 16.40 -1.40 0.61
CA GLN A 61 16.36 -1.20 -0.83
C GLN A 61 15.49 0.01 -1.19
N TRP A 62 15.98 0.82 -2.11
CA TRP A 62 15.30 2.03 -2.53
C TRP A 62 14.33 1.75 -3.68
N ILE A 63 13.07 2.12 -3.48
CA ILE A 63 12.05 2.13 -4.54
C ILE A 63 11.91 3.55 -5.07
N PRO A 64 11.93 3.80 -6.40
CA PRO A 64 11.68 5.13 -6.93
C PRO A 64 10.31 5.67 -6.50
N LEU A 65 10.27 6.93 -6.01
CA LEU A 65 9.04 7.55 -5.54
C LEU A 65 7.92 7.54 -6.59
N GLN A 66 8.27 7.60 -7.87
CA GLN A 66 7.30 7.51 -8.97
C GLN A 66 6.56 6.17 -8.98
N ASP A 67 7.23 5.06 -8.66
CA ASP A 67 6.59 3.74 -8.59
C ASP A 67 5.74 3.60 -7.33
N CYS A 68 6.21 4.10 -6.19
CA CYS A 68 5.39 4.23 -4.97
C CYS A 68 4.15 5.10 -5.20
N THR A 69 4.25 6.13 -6.04
CA THR A 69 3.14 7.02 -6.39
C THR A 69 2.11 6.31 -7.25
N LYS A 70 2.53 5.49 -8.23
CA LYS A 70 1.61 4.70 -9.06
C LYS A 70 0.77 3.74 -8.22
N VAL A 71 1.38 3.02 -7.28
CA VAL A 71 0.61 2.11 -6.40
C VAL A 71 -0.27 2.91 -5.43
N SER A 72 0.20 4.05 -4.92
CA SER A 72 -0.60 4.94 -4.05
C SER A 72 -1.90 5.41 -4.71
N TYR A 73 -1.87 5.73 -6.00
CA TYR A 73 -3.10 6.06 -6.74
C TYR A 73 -4.09 4.90 -6.77
N LYS A 74 -3.63 3.66 -6.97
CA LYS A 74 -4.49 2.48 -6.97
C LYS A 74 -5.14 2.26 -5.59
N LEU A 75 -4.34 2.37 -4.52
CA LEU A 75 -4.82 2.18 -3.15
C LEU A 75 -5.87 3.23 -2.75
N LEU A 76 -5.61 4.50 -3.07
CA LEU A 76 -6.56 5.58 -2.78
C LEU A 76 -7.83 5.49 -3.62
N ALA A 77 -7.76 4.96 -4.85
CA ALA A 77 -8.96 4.70 -5.66
C ALA A 77 -9.86 3.65 -4.98
N VAL A 78 -9.29 2.56 -4.45
CA VAL A 78 -10.05 1.55 -3.69
C VAL A 78 -10.69 2.16 -2.44
N LYS A 79 -9.95 3.01 -1.71
CA LYS A 79 -10.50 3.73 -0.56
C LYS A 79 -11.68 4.63 -0.94
N MET A 80 -11.57 5.34 -2.05
CA MET A 80 -12.64 6.21 -2.55
C MET A 80 -13.87 5.40 -2.95
N ASP A 81 -13.70 4.32 -3.71
CA ASP A 81 -14.82 3.47 -4.14
C ASP A 81 -15.57 2.89 -2.93
N ALA A 82 -14.87 2.44 -1.90
CA ALA A 82 -15.49 1.94 -0.67
C ALA A 82 -16.34 3.00 0.05
N VAL A 83 -15.91 4.27 0.03
CA VAL A 83 -16.65 5.40 0.65
C VAL A 83 -17.92 5.75 -0.13
N TYR A 84 -17.98 5.48 -1.43
CA TYR A 84 -19.17 5.75 -2.26
C TYR A 84 -20.20 4.61 -2.25
N GLU A 85 -19.87 3.45 -1.69
CA GLU A 85 -20.78 2.29 -1.56
C GLU A 85 -21.53 2.24 -0.22
N GLU A 86 -21.19 3.10 0.75
CA GLU A 86 -21.90 3.30 2.03
C GLU A 86 -22.93 4.46 1.99
#